data_AF-S0EXN8-F1
#
_entry.id   AF-S0EXN8-F1
#
_cell.length_a   1.000
_cell.length_b   1.000
_cell.length_c   1.000
_cell.angle_alpha   90.00
_cell.angle_beta   90.00
_cell.angle_gamma   90.00
#
_symmetry.space_group_name_H-M   'P 1'
#
loop_
_entity.id
_entity.type
_entity.pdbx_description
1 polymer ?
#
loop_
_entity_poly.entity_id
_entity_poly.type
_entity_poly.pdbx_seq_one_letter_code
_entity_poly.pdbx_strand_id
1 'polypeptide(L)'
;MIVAINFFLGILCAALAIPLIQRRVPPNRLYGFRTPKTLRNESIWYQANAYAGKTLLLYGLTLSLTSLVLSPIYLWQPKLYILFITMVALLGIGVILYFDFCYLNRL
;
A
#
# COMPACT_ATOMS: atom_id res chain seq x y z
N MET A 1 14.87 -15.57 6.08
CA MET A 1 15.15 -14.29 5.38
C MET A 1 13.91 -13.73 4.68
N ILE A 2 13.23 -14.49 3.81
CA ILE A 2 12.09 -13.99 3.00
C ILE A 2 10.93 -13.44 3.88
N VAL A 3 10.56 -14.14 4.96
CA VAL A 3 9.50 -13.69 5.88
C VAL A 3 9.78 -12.30 6.45
N ALA A 4 11.02 -12.07 6.90
CA ALA A 4 11.43 -10.78 7.45
C ALA A 4 11.38 -9.67 6.39
N ILE A 5 11.83 -9.96 5.16
CA ILE A 5 11.78 -9.00 4.05
C ILE A 5 10.33 -8.56 3.79
N ASN A 6 9.39 -9.51 3.66
CA ASN A 6 7.98 -9.20 3.44
C ASN A 6 7.35 -8.42 4.61
N PHE A 7 7.73 -8.79 5.84
CA PHE A 7 7.27 -8.09 7.03
C PHE A 7 7.71 -6.62 7.02
N PHE A 8 9.01 -6.36 6.83
CA PHE A 8 9.56 -5.01 6.81
C PHE A 8 9.11 -4.20 5.60
N LEU A 9 8.84 -4.85 4.46
CA LEU A 9 8.26 -4.17 3.30
C LEU A 9 6.85 -3.65 3.60
N GLY A 10 6.01 -4.45 4.26
CA GLY A 10 4.69 -3.99 4.71
C GLY A 10 4.77 -2.82 5.72
N ILE A 11 5.72 -2.88 6.66
CA ILE A 11 5.98 -1.78 7.60
C ILE A 11 6.46 -0.52 6.87
N LEU A 12 7.32 -0.67 5.86
CA LEU A 12 7.76 0.45 5.03
C LEU A 12 6.58 1.10 4.30
N CYS A 13 5.69 0.30 3.67
CA CYS A 13 4.47 0.83 3.05
C CYS A 13 3.60 1.58 4.05
N ALA A 14 3.41 1.02 5.26
CA ALA A 14 2.66 1.65 6.34
C ALA A 14 3.30 2.97 6.80
N ALA A 15 4.63 3.02 6.93
CA ALA A 15 5.35 4.22 7.32
C ALA A 15 5.25 5.32 6.25
N LEU A 16 5.38 4.97 4.98
CA LEU A 16 5.21 5.89 3.86
C LEU A 16 3.79 6.47 3.81
N ALA A 17 2.76 5.68 4.13
CA ALA A 17 1.39 6.19 4.19
C ALA A 17 1.18 7.37 5.16
N ILE A 18 1.92 7.43 6.28
CA ILE A 18 1.73 8.43 7.35
C ILE A 18 1.78 9.88 6.84
N PRO A 19 2.84 10.36 6.17
CA PRO A 19 2.91 11.73 5.68
C PRO A 19 1.82 12.08 4.65
N LEU A 20 1.32 11.09 3.88
CA LEU A 20 0.21 11.29 2.94
C LEU A 20 -1.12 11.49 3.68
N ILE A 21 -1.40 10.66 4.69
CA ILE A 21 -2.60 10.78 5.54
C ILE A 21 -2.61 12.14 6.26
N GLN A 22 -1.45 12.56 6.76
CA GLN A 22 -1.29 13.84 7.46
C GLN A 22 -1.28 15.06 6.53
N ARG A 23 -1.43 14.88 5.20
CA ARG A 23 -1.42 15.95 4.20
C ARG A 23 -0.16 16.82 4.26
N ARG A 24 1.00 16.23 4.61
CA ARG A 24 2.28 16.94 4.74
C ARG A 24 3.09 17.00 3.44
N VAL A 25 2.66 16.27 2.43
CA VAL A 25 3.38 16.13 1.16
C VAL A 25 2.73 17.03 0.11
N PRO A 26 3.41 18.09 -0.36
CA PRO A 26 2.88 18.92 -1.43
C PRO A 26 2.86 18.18 -2.78
N PRO A 27 2.07 18.65 -3.78
CA PRO A 27 2.07 18.11 -5.13
C PRO A 27 3.49 17.99 -5.70
N ASN A 28 3.87 16.78 -6.08
CA ASN A 28 5.22 16.51 -6.58
C ASN A 28 5.22 15.36 -7.60
N ARG A 29 6.32 15.24 -8.34
CA ARG A 29 6.45 14.28 -9.44
C ARG A 29 6.93 12.90 -9.03
N LEU A 30 7.33 12.67 -7.77
CA LEU A 30 7.99 11.43 -7.34
C LEU A 30 7.14 10.57 -6.39
N TYR A 31 6.34 11.21 -5.54
CA TYR A 31 5.74 10.59 -4.36
C TYR A 31 4.26 10.90 -4.21
N GLY A 32 3.47 9.89 -3.86
CA GLY A 32 2.01 9.97 -3.72
C GLY A 32 1.23 9.38 -4.92
N PHE A 33 -0.10 9.42 -4.82
CA PHE A 33 -1.04 9.00 -5.85
C PHE A 33 -1.17 10.08 -6.94
N ARG A 34 -0.35 9.89 -7.98
CA ARG A 34 -0.12 10.89 -9.04
C ARG A 34 -0.96 10.56 -10.25
N THR A 35 -1.90 11.44 -10.55
CA THR A 35 -2.68 11.45 -11.78
C THR A 35 -2.69 12.88 -12.33
N PRO A 36 -2.99 13.09 -13.63
CA PRO A 36 -3.16 14.44 -14.16
C PRO A 36 -4.19 15.27 -13.36
N LYS A 37 -5.19 14.62 -12.74
CA LYS A 37 -6.19 15.28 -11.92
C LYS A 37 -5.61 15.74 -10.57
N THR A 38 -4.85 14.89 -9.87
CA THR A 38 -4.24 15.24 -8.59
C THR A 38 -3.11 16.27 -8.75
N LEU A 39 -2.35 16.24 -9.85
CA LEU A 39 -1.23 17.18 -10.08
C LEU A 39 -1.68 18.58 -10.49
N ARG A 40 -2.88 18.74 -11.07
CA ARG A 40 -3.40 20.05 -11.50
C ARG A 40 -4.15 20.82 -10.42
N ASN A 41 -4.56 20.14 -9.34
CA ASN A 41 -5.36 20.75 -8.29
C ASN A 41 -4.87 20.29 -6.91
N GLU A 42 -4.33 21.22 -6.14
CA GLU A 42 -3.77 20.96 -4.81
C GLU A 42 -4.82 20.47 -3.79
N SER A 43 -6.06 20.95 -3.86
CA SER A 43 -7.13 20.45 -3.00
C SER A 43 -7.43 18.97 -3.30
N ILE A 44 -7.53 18.61 -4.58
CA ILE A 44 -7.71 17.21 -5.01
C ILE A 44 -6.49 16.37 -4.63
N TRP A 45 -5.27 16.92 -4.75
CA TRP A 45 -4.04 16.26 -4.32
C TRP A 45 -4.13 15.78 -2.87
N TYR A 46 -4.40 16.67 -1.93
CA TYR A 46 -4.44 16.31 -0.51
C TYR A 46 -5.60 15.38 -0.16
N GLN A 47 -6.75 15.53 -0.81
CA GLN A 47 -7.90 14.64 -0.58
C GLN A 47 -7.62 13.23 -1.09
N ALA A 48 -7.15 13.09 -2.34
CA ALA A 48 -6.84 11.80 -2.93
C ALA A 48 -5.66 11.12 -2.24
N ASN A 49 -4.59 11.86 -1.92
CA ASN A 49 -3.43 11.28 -1.23
C ASN A 49 -3.72 10.91 0.23
N ALA A 50 -4.58 11.65 0.94
CA ALA A 50 -4.98 11.23 2.28
C ALA A 50 -5.79 9.93 2.25
N TYR A 51 -6.62 9.72 1.22
CA TYR A 51 -7.35 8.46 1.02
C TYR A 51 -6.41 7.32 0.62
N ALA A 52 -5.58 7.53 -0.41
CA ALA A 52 -4.59 6.56 -0.86
C ALA A 52 -3.56 6.20 0.23
N GLY A 53 -3.24 7.16 1.10
CA GLY A 53 -2.45 6.91 2.31
C GLY A 53 -3.15 5.93 3.25
N LYS A 54 -4.46 6.09 3.51
CA LYS A 54 -5.21 5.16 4.38
C LYS A 54 -5.27 3.74 3.80
N THR A 55 -5.52 3.61 2.50
CA THR A 55 -5.55 2.30 1.82
C THR A 55 -4.15 1.66 1.81
N LEU A 56 -3.09 2.44 1.56
CA LEU A 56 -1.70 1.99 1.64
C LEU A 56 -1.28 1.58 3.07
N LEU A 57 -1.73 2.32 4.09
CA LEU A 57 -1.48 1.97 5.50
C LEU A 57 -2.10 0.61 5.83
N LEU A 58 -3.38 0.44 5.48
CA LEU A 58 -4.08 -0.82 5.69
C LEU A 58 -3.40 -1.97 4.95
N TYR A 59 -3.07 -1.77 3.67
CA TYR A 59 -2.36 -2.76 2.86
C TYR A 59 -1.02 -3.16 3.48
N GLY A 60 -0.21 -2.19 3.90
CA GLY A 60 1.09 -2.45 4.52
C GLY A 60 0.97 -3.29 5.80
N LEU A 61 0.04 -2.92 6.70
CA LEU A 61 -0.22 -3.68 7.93
C LEU A 61 -0.74 -5.08 7.65
N THR A 62 -1.66 -5.24 6.70
CA THR A 62 -2.18 -6.55 6.29
C THR A 62 -1.08 -7.43 5.69
N LEU A 63 -0.19 -6.87 4.87
CA LEU A 63 0.94 -7.61 4.31
C LEU A 63 1.93 -8.07 5.39
N SER A 64 2.29 -7.17 6.32
CA SER A 64 3.15 -7.51 7.46
C SER A 64 2.54 -8.60 8.32
N LEU A 65 1.25 -8.48 8.66
CA LEU A 65 0.55 -9.50 9.46
C LEU A 65 0.47 -10.83 8.72
N THR A 66 0.12 -10.82 7.43
CA THR A 66 0.05 -12.03 6.59
C THR A 66 1.40 -12.75 6.54
N SER A 67 2.50 -12.00 6.41
CA SER A 67 3.84 -12.58 6.42
C SER A 67 4.14 -13.36 7.72
N LEU A 68 3.75 -12.80 8.87
CA LEU A 68 3.93 -13.45 10.18
C LEU A 68 3.00 -14.66 10.34
N VAL A 69 1.73 -14.52 9.99
CA VAL A 69 0.72 -15.60 10.11
C VAL A 69 1.08 -16.79 9.23
N LEU A 70 1.58 -16.57 8.02
CA LEU A 70 2.01 -17.65 7.11
C LEU A 70 3.42 -18.17 7.42
N SER A 71 4.15 -17.58 8.36
CA SER A 71 5.54 -17.99 8.66
C SER A 71 5.71 -19.46 9.08
N PRO A 72 4.75 -20.14 9.76
CA PRO A 72 4.89 -21.57 10.02
C PRO A 72 4.90 -22.38 8.71
N ILE A 73 4.11 -22.00 7.71
CA ILE A 73 4.07 -22.67 6.39
C ILE A 73 5.43 -22.60 5.71
N TYR A 74 6.16 -21.49 5.86
CA TYR A 74 7.49 -21.32 5.28
C TYR A 74 8.49 -22.38 5.80
N LEU A 75 8.35 -22.84 7.05
CA LEU A 75 9.25 -23.85 7.62
C LEU A 75 9.09 -25.23 6.96
N TRP A 76 7.88 -25.56 6.50
CA TRP A 76 7.55 -26.86 5.92
C TRP A 76 7.52 -26.85 4.38
N GLN A 77 6.99 -25.78 3.79
CA GLN A 77 6.77 -25.64 2.34
C GLN A 77 7.06 -24.21 1.86
N PRO A 78 8.35 -23.83 1.68
CA PRO A 78 8.74 -22.47 1.29
C PRO A 78 8.09 -21.98 -0.01
N LYS A 79 7.94 -22.86 -1.01
CA LYS A 79 7.31 -22.51 -2.30
C LYS A 79 5.85 -22.11 -2.15
N LEU A 80 5.12 -22.81 -1.27
CA LEU A 80 3.70 -22.53 -1.01
C LEU A 80 3.53 -21.19 -0.29
N TYR A 81 4.41 -20.90 0.68
CA TYR A 81 4.46 -19.58 1.31
C TYR A 81 4.69 -18.45 0.29
N ILE A 82 5.68 -18.60 -0.60
CA ILE A 82 6.01 -17.60 -1.63
C ILE A 82 4.84 -17.39 -2.57
N LEU A 83 4.16 -18.46 -2.99
CA LEU A 83 2.97 -18.37 -3.84
C LEU A 83 1.86 -17.55 -3.16
N PHE A 84 1.50 -17.89 -1.93
CA PHE A 84 0.42 -17.22 -1.20
C PHE A 84 0.73 -15.75 -0.90
N ILE A 85 1.93 -15.44 -0.40
CA ILE A 85 2.28 -14.05 -0.08
C ILE A 85 2.31 -13.17 -1.33
N THR A 86 2.74 -13.73 -2.46
CA THR A 86 2.75 -13.03 -3.75
C THR A 86 1.34 -12.78 -4.26
N MET A 87 0.44 -13.77 -4.17
CA MET A 87 -0.97 -13.61 -4.52
C MET A 87 -1.64 -12.52 -3.66
N VAL A 88 -1.44 -12.57 -2.34
CA VAL A 88 -2.00 -11.55 -1.42
C VAL A 88 -1.45 -10.16 -1.74
N ALA A 89 -0.15 -10.02 -2.00
CA ALA A 89 0.46 -8.74 -2.35
C ALA A 89 -0.13 -8.18 -3.66
N LEU A 90 -0.18 -8.98 -4.73
CA LEU A 90 -0.70 -8.56 -6.04
C LEU A 90 -2.18 -8.21 -5.99
N LEU A 91 -2.99 -9.04 -5.34
CA LEU A 91 -4.41 -8.78 -5.15
C LEU A 91 -4.62 -7.51 -4.32
N GLY A 92 -3.87 -7.34 -3.24
CA GLY A 92 -3.95 -6.15 -2.40
C GLY A 92 -3.61 -4.87 -3.16
N ILE A 93 -2.56 -4.88 -4.00
CA ILE A 93 -2.23 -3.75 -4.89
C ILE A 93 -3.39 -3.44 -5.83
N GLY A 94 -3.95 -4.46 -6.50
CA GLY A 94 -5.09 -4.27 -7.39
C GLY A 94 -6.31 -3.68 -6.69
N VAL A 95 -6.62 -4.17 -5.49
CA VAL A 95 -7.73 -3.69 -4.66
C VAL A 95 -7.54 -2.24 -4.24
N ILE A 96 -6.38 -1.87 -3.69
CA ILE A 96 -6.16 -0.47 -3.26
C ILE A 96 -6.17 0.48 -4.44
N LEU A 97 -5.56 0.13 -5.58
CA LEU A 97 -5.57 0.97 -6.76
C LEU A 97 -7.00 1.16 -7.28
N TYR A 98 -7.79 0.09 -7.35
CA TYR A 98 -9.20 0.18 -7.73
C TYR A 98 -9.96 1.15 -6.84
N PHE A 99 -9.82 1.05 -5.52
CA PHE A 99 -10.49 1.95 -4.58
C PHE A 99 -9.98 3.39 -4.69
N ASP A 100 -8.67 3.61 -4.84
CA ASP A 100 -8.06 4.93 -4.97
C ASP A 100 -8.53 5.64 -6.26
N PHE A 101 -8.62 4.92 -7.38
CA PHE A 101 -9.18 5.44 -8.62
C PHE A 101 -10.68 5.71 -8.52
N CYS A 102 -11.45 4.80 -7.90
CA CYS A 102 -12.88 5.02 -7.66
C CYS A 102 -13.12 6.26 -6.80
N TYR A 103 -12.31 6.47 -5.76
CA TYR A 103 -12.39 7.65 -4.91
C TYR A 103 -12.02 8.93 -5.67
N LEU A 104 -10.93 8.91 -6.43
CA LEU A 104 -10.50 10.05 -7.25
C LEU A 104 -11.54 10.45 -8.31
N ASN A 105 -12.27 9.48 -8.88
CA ASN A 105 -13.33 9.74 -9.84
C ASN A 105 -14.56 10.42 -9.22
N ARG A 106 -14.70 10.37 -7.89
CA ARG A 106 -15.77 11.06 -7.14
C ARG A 106 -15.39 12.47 -6.67
N LEU A 107 -14.10 12.80 -6.67
CA LEU A 107 -13.57 14.16 -6.40
C LEU A 107 -13.72 15.09 -7.61
#